data_AF-A0A3S9IFG0-F1
#
_entry.id   AF-A0A3S9IFG0-F1
#
_cell.length_a   1.000
_cell.length_b   1.000
_cell.length_c   1.000
_cell.angle_alpha   90.00
_cell.angle_beta   90.00
_cell.angle_gamma   90.00
#
_symmetry.space_group_name_H-M   'P 1'
#
loop_
_entity.id
_entity.type
_entity.pdbx_description
1 polymer ?
#
loop_
_entity_poly.entity_id
_entity_poly.type
_entity_poly.pdbx_seq_one_letter_code
_entity_poly.pdbx_strand_id
1 'polypeptide(L)' 'MALTGCAGWEYRENVCGSGEYPVLAVGSTGSACVSDKEEPSAGYVRYPKGRVPQEVGDKWDVYWETHTLDEDGKTVDVP' A
#
# COMPACT_ATOMS: atom_id res chain seq x y z
N MET A 1 24.13 30.83 18.92
CA MET A 1 23.93 29.45 19.40
C MET A 1 22.91 28.81 18.47
N ALA A 2 23.24 27.62 17.95
CA ALA A 2 22.57 26.97 16.84
C ALA A 2 21.13 26.54 17.17
N LEU A 3 20.22 26.67 16.19
CA LEU A 3 18.92 26.00 16.22
C LEU A 3 19.16 24.52 15.91
N THR A 4 19.35 23.71 16.95
CA THR A 4 19.26 22.24 16.85
C THR A 4 17.79 21.86 16.72
N GLY A 5 17.24 21.97 15.51
CA GLY A 5 15.89 21.52 15.19
C GLY A 5 15.90 20.07 14.70
N CYS A 6 15.85 19.14 15.65
CA CYS A 6 15.43 17.73 15.54
C CYS A 6 15.55 17.05 14.14
N ALA A 7 16.77 16.67 13.76
CA ALA A 7 16.93 15.50 12.90
C ALA A 7 16.52 14.24 13.69
N GLY A 8 15.43 13.57 13.31
CA GLY A 8 15.16 12.20 13.79
C GLY A 8 13.76 11.86 14.29
N TRP A 9 12.69 12.60 13.96
CA TRP A 9 11.35 12.01 14.02
C TRP A 9 11.08 11.36 12.66
N GLU A 10 11.24 10.04 12.55
CA GLU A 10 10.77 9.28 11.39
C GLU A 10 9.26 9.47 11.30
N TYR A 11 8.81 10.46 10.52
CA TYR A 11 7.40 10.63 10.23
C TYR A 11 6.98 9.43 9.37
N ARG A 12 6.23 8.51 9.97
CA ARG A 12 5.61 7.39 9.26
C ARG A 12 4.16 7.75 9.00
N GLU A 13 3.82 7.81 7.73
CA GLU A 13 2.47 8.06 7.26
C GLU A 13 1.80 6.72 6.97
N ASN A 14 0.58 6.50 7.43
CA ASN A 14 -0.16 5.30 7.06
C ASN A 14 -0.57 5.39 5.57
N VAL A 15 -0.58 4.26 4.86
CA VAL A 15 -1.01 4.24 3.45
C VAL A 15 -2.47 4.64 3.29
N CYS A 16 -3.32 4.27 4.25
CA CYS A 16 -4.74 4.64 4.27
C CYS A 16 -5.13 5.28 5.60
N GLY A 17 -6.25 6.00 5.59
CA GLY A 17 -6.82 6.60 6.79
C GLY A 17 -7.37 5.58 7.77
N SER A 18 -7.66 6.03 8.98
CA SER A 18 -8.33 5.22 10.00
C SER A 18 -9.72 4.78 9.51
N GLY A 19 -10.01 3.48 9.54
CA GLY A 19 -11.27 2.90 9.06
C GLY A 19 -11.28 2.54 7.57
N GLU A 20 -10.13 2.64 6.91
CA GLU A 20 -9.92 2.20 5.54
C GLU A 20 -8.86 1.10 5.49
N TYR A 21 -8.85 0.35 4.39
CA TYR A 21 -7.81 -0.60 4.08
C TYR A 21 -7.33 -0.41 2.63
N PRO A 22 -6.04 -0.68 2.35
CA PRO A 22 -5.51 -0.54 1.01
C PRO A 22 -5.95 -1.73 0.13
N VAL A 23 -6.19 -1.44 -1.15
CA VAL A 23 -6.47 -2.41 -2.20
C VAL A 23 -5.50 -2.22 -3.36
N LEU A 24 -5.23 -3.31 -4.08
CA LEU A 24 -4.32 -3.36 -5.22
C LEU A 24 -5.11 -3.45 -6.52
N ALA A 25 -4.76 -2.63 -7.51
CA ALA A 25 -5.30 -2.75 -8.85
C ALA A 25 -4.74 -4.01 -9.53
N VAL A 26 -5.60 -4.83 -10.12
CA VAL A 26 -5.17 -6.02 -10.85
C VAL A 26 -4.40 -5.61 -12.10
N GLY A 27 -3.23 -6.20 -12.32
CA GLY A 27 -2.39 -5.96 -13.50
C GLY A 27 -1.65 -4.63 -13.53
N SER A 28 -1.65 -3.85 -12.44
CA SER A 28 -0.86 -2.62 -12.32
C SER A 28 -0.38 -2.38 -10.88
N THR A 29 0.52 -1.42 -10.69
CA THR A 29 1.05 -1.05 -9.36
C THR A 29 0.13 -0.08 -8.60
N GLY A 30 -1.02 0.28 -9.19
CA GLY A 30 -1.97 1.22 -8.59
C GLY A 30 -2.59 0.67 -7.31
N SER A 31 -2.85 1.57 -6.36
CA SER A 31 -3.52 1.25 -5.11
C SER A 31 -4.62 2.26 -4.80
N ALA A 32 -5.56 1.88 -3.93
CA ALA A 32 -6.60 2.76 -3.43
C ALA A 32 -6.94 2.41 -1.98
N CYS A 33 -7.62 3.31 -1.29
CA CYS A 33 -8.17 3.08 0.06
C CYS A 33 -9.67 2.86 -0.04
N VAL A 34 -10.15 1.80 0.61
CA VAL A 34 -11.56 1.41 0.67
C VAL A 34 -11.99 1.33 2.12
N SER A 35 -13.22 1.77 2.44
CA SER A 35 -13.75 1.65 3.81
C SER A 35 -13.77 0.18 4.26
N ASP A 36 -13.41 -0.07 5.51
CA ASP A 36 -13.49 -1.38 6.17
C ASP A 36 -14.86 -2.07 6.12
N LYS A 37 -15.92 -1.33 5.80
CA LYS A 37 -17.30 -1.81 5.67
C LYS A 37 -17.70 -2.16 4.24
N GLU A 38 -16.85 -1.90 3.27
CA GLU A 38 -17.12 -2.07 1.85
C GLU A 38 -16.19 -3.10 1.22
N GLU A 39 -16.66 -3.73 0.15
CA GLU A 39 -15.83 -4.58 -0.70
C GLU A 39 -15.13 -3.74 -1.77
N PRO A 40 -13.95 -4.16 -2.26
CA PRO A 40 -13.25 -3.46 -3.33
C PRO A 40 -14.11 -3.34 -4.60
N SER A 41 -13.95 -2.24 -5.32
CA SER A 41 -14.59 -2.07 -6.64
C SER A 41 -13.98 -3.02 -7.66
N ALA A 42 -14.71 -3.27 -8.76
CA ALA A 42 -14.23 -4.11 -9.85
C ALA A 42 -12.88 -3.59 -10.39
N GLY A 43 -11.92 -4.51 -10.59
CA GLY A 43 -10.56 -4.19 -10.98
C GLY A 43 -9.59 -4.00 -9.80
N TYR A 44 -10.09 -3.98 -8.56
CA TYR A 44 -9.27 -3.97 -7.35
C TYR A 44 -9.46 -5.25 -6.55
N VAL A 45 -8.40 -5.66 -5.85
CA VAL A 45 -8.38 -6.82 -4.96
C VAL A 45 -7.73 -6.47 -3.63
N ARG A 46 -8.07 -7.24 -2.59
CA ARG A 46 -7.35 -7.17 -1.31
C ARG A 46 -5.93 -7.72 -1.49
N TYR A 47 -4.96 -7.09 -0.85
CA TYR A 47 -3.60 -7.61 -0.80
C TYR A 47 -3.55 -9.01 -0.18
N PRO A 48 -2.60 -9.88 -0.59
CA PRO A 48 -2.40 -11.17 0.04
C PRO A 48 -2.13 -11.02 1.54
N LYS A 49 -2.65 -11.96 2.34
CA LYS A 49 -2.47 -11.94 3.80
C LYS A 49 -0.98 -11.88 4.17
N GLY A 50 -0.62 -10.91 5.02
CA GLY A 50 0.77 -10.69 5.44
C GLY A 50 1.64 -9.96 4.41
N ARG A 51 1.06 -9.50 3.29
CA ARG A 51 1.70 -8.69 2.25
C ARG A 51 0.96 -7.38 1.99
N VAL A 52 0.37 -6.82 3.05
CA VAL A 52 -0.43 -5.61 2.99
C VAL A 52 0.47 -4.44 3.41
N PRO A 53 0.57 -3.37 2.61
CA PRO A 53 1.26 -2.16 3.01
C PRO A 53 0.48 -1.47 4.14
N GLN A 54 1.17 -0.95 5.14
CA GLN A 54 0.61 -0.30 6.32
C GLN A 54 1.09 1.15 6.40
N GLU A 55 2.39 1.38 6.21
CA GLU A 55 3.02 2.69 6.23
C GLU A 55 3.70 2.98 4.88
N VAL A 56 3.69 4.24 4.46
CA VAL A 56 4.40 4.71 3.27
C VAL A 56 5.90 4.43 3.44
N GLY A 57 6.50 3.80 2.44
CA GLY A 57 7.90 3.36 2.44
C GLY A 57 8.14 2.08 3.24
N ASP A 58 7.11 1.40 3.75
CA ASP A 58 7.29 0.09 4.36
C ASP A 58 7.68 -0.98 3.33
N LYS A 59 8.06 -2.15 3.83
CA LYS A 59 8.51 -3.27 2.99
C LYS A 59 7.51 -3.61 1.88
N TRP A 60 6.22 -3.58 2.18
CA TRP A 60 5.19 -3.97 1.23
C TRP A 60 4.82 -2.81 0.30
N ASP A 61 4.82 -1.58 0.78
CA ASP A 61 4.65 -0.39 -0.05
C ASP A 61 5.69 -0.38 -1.18
N VAL A 62 6.97 -0.52 -0.81
CA VAL A 62 8.08 -0.60 -1.78
C VAL A 62 8.01 -1.84 -2.68
N TYR A 63 7.61 -3.00 -2.14
CA TYR A 63 7.52 -4.22 -2.94
C TYR A 63 6.50 -4.08 -4.09
N TRP A 64 5.35 -3.47 -3.81
CA TRP A 64 4.28 -3.32 -4.78
C TRP A 64 4.50 -2.18 -5.80
N GLU A 65 5.57 -1.39 -5.65
CA GLU A 65 5.98 -0.42 -6.69
C GLU A 65 6.40 -1.08 -8.01
N THR A 66 6.78 -2.37 -7.97
CA THR A 66 7.27 -3.13 -9.14
C THR A 66 6.57 -4.48 -9.32
N HIS A 67 5.60 -4.79 -8.47
CA HIS A 67 4.85 -6.04 -8.52
C HIS A 67 3.36 -5.77 -8.51
N THR A 68 2.57 -6.72 -8.99
CA THR A 68 1.11 -6.71 -8.89
C THR A 68 0.55 -8.13 -8.81
N LEU A 69 -0.77 -8.26 -8.76
CA LEU A 69 -1.47 -9.52 -8.97
C LEU A 69 -2.09 -9.54 -10.37
N ASP A 70 -1.95 -10.66 -11.09
CA ASP A 70 -2.67 -10.92 -12.34
C ASP A 70 -4.13 -11.35 -12.09
N GLU A 71 -4.88 -11.61 -13.15
CA GLU A 71 -6.29 -12.04 -13.08
C GLU A 71 -6.47 -13.39 -12.36
N ASP A 72 -5.42 -14.22 -12.29
CA ASP A 72 -5.41 -15.49 -11.55
C ASP A 72 -5.04 -15.30 -10.06
N GLY A 73 -4.70 -14.08 -9.64
CA GLY A 73 -4.21 -13.77 -8.30
C GLY A 73 -2.75 -14.18 -8.06
N LYS A 74 -1.97 -14.40 -9.12
CA LYS A 74 -0.52 -14.66 -9.03
C LYS A 74 0.24 -13.36 -8.99
N THR A 75 1.29 -13.32 -8.17
CA THR A 75 2.19 -12.17 -8.14
C THR A 75 3.10 -12.16 -9.37
N VAL A 76 3.11 -11.05 -10.08
CA VAL A 76 3.92 -10.81 -11.29
C VAL A 76 4.62 -9.46 -11.20
N ASP A 77 5.73 -9.32 -11.94
CA ASP A 77 6.45 -8.05 -12.06
C ASP A 77 5.75 -7.14 -13.08
N VAL A 78 5.78 -5.83 -12.82
CA VAL A 78 5.23 -4.80 -13.71
C VAL A 78 6.39 -3.95 -14.24
N PRO A 79 6.45 -3.63 -15.55
CA PRO A 79 7.56 -2.88 -16.15
C PRO A 79 7.75 -1.45 -15.61
#